data_AF-A0A645CGQ7-F1
#
_entry.id   AF-A0A645CGQ7-F1
#
_cell.length_a   1.000
_cell.length_b   1.000
_cell.length_c   1.000
_cell.angle_alpha   90.00
_cell.angle_beta   90.00
_cell.angle_gamma   90.00
#
_symmetry.space_group_name_H-M   'P 1'
#
loop_
_entity.id
_entity.type
_entity.pdbx_description
1 polymer ?
#
loop_
_entity_poly.entity_id
_entity_poly.type
_entity_poly.pdbx_seq_one_letter_code
_entity_poly.pdbx_strand_id
1 'polypeptide(L)'
;MNTKISKMQAEREKNVSKISELQARNKEIDGQITELENTDIVGLVRENGLTPEMLAQIIKAMQKKPLPVENVLTRGANYNERSDTHEEN
;
A
#
# COMPACT_ATOMS: atom_id res chain seq x y z
N MET A 1 -41.28 15.73 4.45
CA MET A 1 -40.02 14.97 4.53
C MET A 1 -39.68 14.75 6.00
N ASN A 2 -39.21 13.57 6.41
CA ASN A 2 -38.89 13.30 7.82
C ASN A 2 -37.55 13.98 8.18
N THR A 3 -37.57 14.93 9.12
CA THR A 3 -36.40 15.75 9.50
C THR A 3 -35.25 14.93 10.07
N LYS A 4 -35.51 13.76 10.68
CA LYS A 4 -34.47 12.86 11.18
C LYS A 4 -33.74 12.18 10.01
N ILE A 5 -34.48 11.77 8.98
CA ILE A 5 -33.92 11.15 7.77
C ILE A 5 -32.97 12.13 7.07
N SER A 6 -33.39 13.38 6.88
CA SER A 6 -32.55 14.39 6.23
C SER A 6 -31.24 14.67 7.00
N LYS A 7 -31.27 14.65 8.34
CA LYS A 7 -30.05 14.79 9.15
C LYS A 7 -29.10 13.59 8.98
N MET A 8 -29.64 12.38 8.98
CA MET A 8 -28.85 11.16 8.76
C MET A 8 -28.23 11.13 7.36
N GLN A 9 -28.95 11.60 6.33
CA GLN A 9 -28.43 11.70 4.96
C GLN A 9 -27.27 12.69 4.87
N ALA A 10 -27.40 13.87 5.46
CA ALA A 10 -26.32 14.87 5.49
C ALA A 10 -25.07 14.37 6.23
N GLU A 11 -25.25 13.66 7.35
CA GLU A 11 -24.14 13.05 8.08
C GLU A 11 -23.46 11.95 7.27
N ARG A 12 -24.24 11.10 6.58
CA ARG A 12 -23.71 10.06 5.68
C ARG A 12 -22.89 10.70 4.56
N GLU A 13 -23.37 11.74 3.91
CA GLU A 13 -22.64 12.45 2.85
C GLU A 13 -21.31 13.01 3.34
N LYS A 14 -21.30 13.63 4.53
CA LYS A 14 -20.06 14.10 5.15
C LYS A 14 -19.08 12.96 5.41
N ASN A 15 -19.57 11.83 5.90
CA ASN A 15 -18.73 10.66 6.16
C ASN A 15 -18.17 10.07 4.85
N VAL A 16 -18.97 10.00 3.79
CA VAL A 16 -18.52 9.56 2.46
C VAL A 16 -17.40 10.47 1.94
N SER A 17 -17.60 11.79 2.01
CA SER A 17 -16.56 12.75 1.63
C SER A 17 -15.27 12.52 2.42
N LYS A 18 -15.39 12.29 3.74
CA LYS A 18 -14.23 12.07 4.59
C LYS A 18 -13.48 10.77 4.28
N ILE A 19 -14.22 9.71 3.97
CA ILE A 19 -13.64 8.42 3.54
C ILE A 19 -12.84 8.63 2.25
N SER A 20 -13.39 9.33 1.26
CA SER A 20 -12.69 9.60 0.00
C SER A 20 -11.41 10.40 0.20
N GLU A 21 -11.42 11.44 1.05
CA GLU A 21 -10.21 12.19 1.42
C GLU A 21 -9.14 11.30 2.04
N LEU A 22 -9.53 10.45 3.00
CA LEU A 22 -8.60 9.57 3.71
C LEU A 22 -8.03 8.49 2.78
N GLN A 23 -8.84 7.94 1.88
CA GLN A 23 -8.39 6.99 0.86
C GLN A 23 -7.36 7.62 -0.09
N ALA A 24 -7.61 8.85 -0.55
CA ALA A 24 -6.66 9.58 -1.38
C ALA A 24 -5.34 9.82 -0.65
N ARG A 25 -5.41 10.22 0.64
CA ARG A 25 -4.20 10.44 1.46
C ARG A 25 -3.42 9.15 1.70
N ASN A 26 -4.10 8.03 1.94
CA ASN A 26 -3.43 6.74 2.11
C ASN A 26 -2.68 6.34 0.83
N LYS A 27 -3.30 6.52 -0.34
CA LYS A 27 -2.63 6.25 -1.63
C LYS A 27 -1.37 7.09 -1.82
N GLU A 28 -1.38 8.35 -1.39
CA GLU A 28 -0.20 9.22 -1.42
C GLU A 28 0.90 8.71 -0.46
N ILE A 29 0.52 8.31 0.75
CA ILE A 29 1.45 7.74 1.75
C ILE A 29 2.08 6.44 1.23
N ASP A 30 1.29 5.56 0.61
CA ASP A 30 1.80 4.32 0.02
C ASP A 30 2.84 4.61 -1.09
N GLY A 31 2.60 5.66 -1.88
CA GLY A 31 3.57 6.17 -2.85
C GLY A 31 4.87 6.63 -2.18
N GLN A 32 4.78 7.45 -1.14
CA GLN A 32 5.95 7.94 -0.38
C GLN A 32 6.74 6.80 0.26
N ILE A 33 6.07 5.79 0.82
CA ILE A 33 6.71 4.59 1.37
C ILE A 33 7.50 3.88 0.27
N THR A 34 6.88 3.64 -0.88
CA THR A 34 7.52 2.98 -2.02
C THR A 34 8.75 3.74 -2.51
N GLU A 35 8.68 5.08 -2.57
CA GLU A 35 9.81 5.93 -2.97
C GLU A 35 10.97 5.88 -1.96
N LEU A 36 10.67 5.87 -0.67
CA LEU A 36 11.67 5.72 0.39
C LEU A 36 12.33 4.36 0.34
N GLU A 37 11.55 3.27 0.21
CA GLU A 37 12.08 1.92 0.08
C GLU A 37 13.00 1.78 -1.15
N ASN A 38 12.59 2.34 -2.30
CA ASN A 38 13.43 2.37 -3.51
C ASN A 38 14.73 3.15 -3.28
N THR A 39 14.67 4.27 -2.55
CA THR A 39 15.84 5.07 -2.20
C THR A 39 16.79 4.29 -1.28
N ASP A 40 16.25 3.61 -0.27
CA ASP A 40 17.02 2.78 0.66
C ASP A 40 17.71 1.62 -0.07
N ILE A 41 17.02 0.94 -0.98
CA ILE A 41 17.61 -0.11 -1.82
C ILE A 41 18.80 0.43 -2.61
N VAL A 42 18.66 1.59 -3.25
CA VAL A 42 19.76 2.22 -4.01
C VAL A 42 20.90 2.65 -3.08
N GLY A 43 20.58 3.14 -1.88
CA GLY A 43 21.56 3.45 -0.83
C GLY A 43 22.42 2.24 -0.48
N LEU A 44 21.79 1.12 -0.13
CA LEU A 44 22.46 -0.14 0.20
C LEU A 44 23.36 -0.64 -0.94
N VAL A 45 22.89 -0.55 -2.19
CA VAL A 45 23.69 -0.94 -3.37
C VAL A 45 24.96 -0.11 -3.46
N ARG A 46 24.86 1.21 -3.33
CA ARG A 46 26.00 2.13 -3.42
C ARG A 46 26.98 1.98 -2.26
N GLU A 47 26.47 1.81 -1.04
CA GLU A 47 27.29 1.59 0.16
C GLU A 47 28.17 0.33 0.05
N ASN A 48 27.67 -0.68 -0.66
CA ASN A 48 28.42 -1.92 -0.94
C ASN A 48 29.29 -1.83 -2.21
N GLY A 49 29.47 -0.64 -2.79
CA GLY A 49 30.28 -0.44 -3.99
C GLY A 49 29.71 -1.08 -5.25
N LEU A 50 28.42 -1.42 -5.26
CA LEU A 50 27.73 -2.02 -6.39
C LEU A 50 26.99 -0.95 -7.21
N THR A 51 26.66 -1.30 -8.45
CA THR A 51 25.75 -0.49 -9.29
C THR A 51 24.35 -1.09 -9.32
N PRO A 52 23.30 -0.30 -9.63
CA PRO A 52 21.95 -0.82 -9.84
C PRO A 52 21.89 -1.97 -10.88
N GLU A 53 22.71 -1.91 -11.92
CA GLU A 53 22.80 -2.96 -12.95
C GLU A 53 23.40 -4.25 -12.40
N MET A 54 24.33 -4.16 -11.43
CA MET A 54 24.86 -5.32 -10.72
C MET A 54 23.80 -5.94 -9.82
N LEU A 55 23.01 -5.12 -9.12
CA LEU A 55 21.85 -5.62 -8.35
C LEU A 55 20.88 -6.39 -9.25
N ALA A 56 20.54 -5.86 -10.43
CA ALA A 56 19.67 -6.55 -11.39
C ALA A 56 20.23 -7.92 -11.83
N GLN A 57 21.55 -8.01 -12.03
CA GLN A 57 22.23 -9.28 -12.35
C GLN A 57 22.18 -10.28 -11.19
N ILE A 58 22.38 -9.82 -9.95
CA ILE A 58 22.28 -10.63 -8.74
C ILE A 58 20.86 -11.20 -8.60
N ILE A 59 19.83 -10.36 -8.75
CA ILE A 59 18.42 -10.81 -8.70
C ILE A 59 18.14 -11.87 -9.77
N LYS A 60 18.61 -11.66 -11.01
CA LYS A 60 18.47 -12.63 -12.10
C LYS A 60 19.17 -13.96 -11.81
N ALA A 61 20.32 -13.93 -11.13
CA ALA A 61 21.03 -15.13 -10.70
C ALA A 61 20.28 -15.86 -9.57
N MET A 62 19.73 -15.13 -8.60
CA MET A 62 18.92 -15.67 -7.50
C MET A 62 17.63 -16.33 -7.97
N GLN A 63 16.99 -15.82 -9.03
CA GLN A 63 15.82 -16.49 -9.63
C GLN A 63 16.14 -17.90 -10.17
N LYS A 64 17.38 -18.15 -10.59
CA LYS A 64 17.84 -19.47 -11.05
C LYS A 64 18.22 -20.41 -9.90
N LYS A 65 18.63 -19.86 -8.76
CA LYS A 65 18.95 -20.60 -7.54
C LYS A 65 18.41 -19.81 -6.34
N PRO A 66 17.13 -20.02 -5.98
CA PRO A 66 16.50 -19.28 -4.90
C PRO A 66 17.29 -19.43 -3.61
N LEU A 67 17.48 -18.31 -2.91
CA LEU A 67 17.96 -18.38 -1.54
C LEU A 67 16.87 -19.11 -0.70
N PRO A 68 17.26 -19.87 0.33
CA PRO A 68 16.30 -20.36 1.31
C PRO A 68 15.71 -19.13 2.02
N VAL A 69 14.59 -18.63 1.51
CA VAL A 69 13.82 -17.54 2.11
C VAL A 69 12.88 -18.14 3.14
N GLU A 70 13.17 -17.89 4.42
CA GLU A 70 12.15 -18.00 5.46
C GLU A 70 11.11 -16.90 5.19
N ASN A 71 9.82 -17.25 5.19
CA ASN A 71 8.72 -16.38 4.74
C ASN A 71 8.69 -15.04 5.51
N VAL A 72 9.32 -13.99 4.97
CA VAL A 72 9.15 -12.60 5.43
C VAL A 72 8.23 -11.88 4.45
N LEU A 73 6.95 -12.23 4.47
CA LEU A 73 5.90 -11.47 3.78
C LEU A 73 4.74 -11.23 4.74
N THR A 74 4.87 -10.21 5.59
CA THR A 74 3.76 -9.72 6.43
C THR A 74 3.70 -8.20 6.44
N ARG A 75 3.59 -7.57 5.27
CA ARG A 75 3.07 -6.19 5.20
C ARG A 75 2.66 -5.84 3.77
N GLY A 76 1.40 -6.09 3.42
CA GLY A 76 0.86 -5.61 2.13
C GLY A 76 -0.48 -6.21 1.70
N ALA A 77 -0.79 -7.44 2.11
CA ALA A 77 -1.98 -8.15 1.59
C ALA A 77 -3.30 -7.92 2.37
N ASN A 78 -3.45 -6.81 3.13
CA ASN A 78 -4.58 -6.68 4.06
C ASN A 78 -5.30 -5.31 4.07
N TYR A 79 -5.38 -4.63 2.92
CA TYR A 79 -6.19 -3.40 2.80
C TYR A 79 -7.33 -3.46 1.77
N ASN A 80 -7.68 -4.63 1.24
CA ASN A 80 -8.71 -4.72 0.19
C ASN A 80 -9.85 -5.73 0.42
N GLU A 81 -10.04 -6.27 1.63
CA GLU A 81 -11.15 -7.22 1.91
C GLU A 81 -12.25 -6.68 2.86
N ARG A 82 -12.35 -5.35 3.07
CA ARG A 82 -13.42 -4.78 3.93
C ARG A 82 -14.39 -3.83 3.24
N SER A 83 -14.39 -3.82 1.92
CA SER A 83 -15.30 -2.98 1.14
C SER A 83 -16.10 -3.86 0.19
N ASP A 84 -17.01 -4.67 0.74
CA ASP A 84 -18.27 -5.08 0.10
C ASP A 84 -18.87 -6.27 0.85
N THR A 85 -19.74 -5.96 1.81
CA THR A 85 -21.02 -6.64 2.07
C THR A 85 -21.65 -5.97 3.30
N HIS A 86 -22.26 -4.80 3.10
CA HIS A 86 -23.47 -4.50 3.86
C HIS A 86 -24.62 -5.03 3.01
N GLU A 87 -24.93 -6.32 3.18
CA GLU A 87 -26.25 -6.86 2.83
C GLU A 87 -27.27 -6.12 3.69
N GLU A 88 -28.12 -5.34 3.03
CA GLU A 88 -29.30 -4.72 3.62
C GLU A 88 -30.25 -5.81 4.15
N ASN A 89 -30.64 -5.69 5.42
CA ASN A 89 -31.88 -6.25 5.97
C ASN A 89 -32.84 -5.10 6.25
#